data_AF-A0A452IAX1-F1
#
_entry.id   AF-A0A452IAX1-F1
#
_cell.length_a   1.000
_cell.length_b   1.000
_cell.length_c   1.000
_cell.angle_alpha   90.00
_cell.angle_beta   90.00
_cell.angle_gamma   90.00
#
_symmetry.space_group_name_H-M   'P 1'
#
loop_
_entity.id
_entity.type
_entity.pdbx_description
1 polymer ?
#
loop_
_entity_poly.entity_id
_entity_poly.type
_entity_poly.pdbx_seq_one_letter_code
_entity_poly.pdbx_strand_id
1 'polypeptide(L)'
;MAPAPNNLHRSLSPGILPQRLQAIFQNQIQLLQRAIIESRLECERHCGIFRYDAVSCMNCNVSRPACFGYNCESSEEWEAALKGLFDYINKIYQQSARWLVALRRIPGFLNCTSTSPAMLNFKRIKASMSETWHNTLVNRKTTGWPKYRIPPTTVIDC
;
A
#
# COMPACT_ATOMS: atom_id res chain seq x y z
N MET A 1 13.03 37.01 58.78
CA MET A 1 11.93 37.12 57.82
C MET A 1 12.41 36.62 56.47
N ALA A 2 12.03 35.41 56.08
CA ALA A 2 12.33 34.87 54.75
C ALA A 2 11.16 35.22 53.80
N PRO A 3 11.41 35.62 52.54
CA PRO A 3 10.33 35.89 51.60
C PRO A 3 9.69 34.56 51.16
N ALA A 4 8.35 34.57 51.08
CA ALA A 4 7.52 33.44 50.68
C ALA A 4 7.81 32.97 49.24
N PRO A 5 7.63 31.67 48.93
CA PRO A 5 7.87 31.14 47.61
C PRO A 5 6.84 31.70 46.63
N ASN A 6 7.34 32.32 45.55
CA ASN A 6 6.54 32.78 44.43
C ASN A 6 5.74 31.60 43.85
N ASN A 7 4.42 31.70 43.95
CA ASN A 7 3.47 30.83 43.26
C ASN A 7 3.76 30.87 41.76
N LEU A 8 4.32 29.77 41.25
CA LEU A 8 4.48 29.52 39.81
C LEU A 8 3.11 29.16 39.22
N HIS A 9 2.14 30.07 39.24
CA HIS A 9 0.96 29.95 38.41
C HIS A 9 1.36 30.38 37.01
N ARG A 10 2.00 29.47 36.27
CA ARG A 10 2.30 29.66 34.85
C ARG A 10 0.97 29.59 34.10
N SER A 11 0.27 30.72 34.05
CA SER A 11 -0.85 30.93 33.15
C SER A 11 -0.32 30.69 31.74
N LEU A 12 -0.66 29.53 31.15
CA LEU A 12 -0.51 29.37 29.71
C LEU A 12 -1.37 30.46 29.08
N SER A 13 -0.74 31.40 28.36
CA SER A 13 -1.47 32.43 27.62
C SER A 13 -2.54 31.75 26.75
N PRO A 14 -3.79 32.23 26.78
CA PRO A 14 -4.86 31.70 25.92
C PRO A 14 -4.39 31.69 24.47
N GLY A 15 -4.34 30.50 23.85
CA GLY A 15 -3.85 30.32 22.47
C GLY A 15 -2.59 29.46 22.34
N ILE A 16 -1.72 29.37 23.37
CA ILE A 16 -0.53 28.50 23.32
C ILE A 16 -0.93 27.03 23.27
N LEU A 17 -1.93 26.63 24.06
CA LEU A 17 -2.40 25.24 24.10
C LEU A 17 -3.01 24.80 22.76
N PRO A 18 -3.96 25.55 22.14
CA PRO A 18 -4.44 25.24 20.79
C PRO A 18 -3.34 25.11 19.74
N GLN A 19 -2.35 26.01 19.73
CA GLN A 19 -1.22 25.96 18.78
C GLN A 19 -0.36 24.70 18.97
N ARG A 20 -0.05 24.34 20.21
CA ARG A 20 0.70 23.10 20.52
C ARG A 20 -0.08 21.85 20.12
N LEU A 21 -1.39 21.82 20.39
CA LEU A 21 -2.25 20.71 19.97
C LEU A 21 -2.28 20.58 18.45
N GLN A 22 -2.40 21.69 17.72
CA GLN A 22 -2.35 21.67 16.26
C GLN A 22 -1.03 21.09 15.73
N ALA A 23 0.11 21.51 16.29
CA ALA A 23 1.43 20.96 15.91
C ALA A 23 1.53 19.45 16.19
N ILE A 24 1.02 19.00 17.34
CA ILE A 24 0.95 17.57 17.67
C ILE A 24 0.09 16.81 16.66
N PHE A 25 -1.10 17.31 16.33
CA PHE A 25 -1.98 16.65 15.35
C PHE A 25 -1.35 16.59 13.95
N GLN A 26 -0.67 17.64 13.50
CA GLN A 26 0.04 17.61 12.22
C GLN A 26 1.15 16.54 12.21
N ASN A 27 1.91 16.41 13.30
CA ASN A 27 2.91 15.36 13.44
C ASN A 27 2.27 13.96 13.44
N GLN A 28 1.13 13.78 14.12
CA GLN A 28 0.40 12.51 14.13
C GLN A 28 -0.10 12.14 12.72
N ILE A 29 -0.60 13.12 11.95
CA ILE A 29 -1.02 12.89 10.55
C ILE A 29 0.18 12.41 9.72
N GLN A 30 1.35 13.03 9.85
CA GLN A 30 2.55 12.62 9.12
C GLN A 30 3.03 11.21 9.50
N LEU A 31 2.94 10.84 10.78
CA LEU A 31 3.27 9.49 11.25
C LEU A 31 2.29 8.47 10.69
N LEU A 32 0.99 8.77 10.70
CA LEU A 32 -0.04 7.90 10.14
C LEU A 32 0.13 7.70 8.63
N GLN A 33 0.43 8.77 7.89
CA GLN A 33 0.71 8.69 6.45
C GLN A 33 1.91 7.77 6.15
N ARG A 34 2.99 7.88 6.94
CA ARG A 34 4.15 6.99 6.83
C ARG A 34 3.78 5.53 7.11
N ALA A 35 3.04 5.27 8.19
CA ALA A 35 2.60 3.92 8.53
C ALA A 35 1.71 3.29 7.43
N ILE A 36 0.85 4.07 6.77
CA ILE A 36 0.04 3.61 5.64
C ILE A 36 0.93 3.21 4.45
N ILE A 37 1.95 4.02 4.14
CA ILE A 37 2.90 3.72 3.07
C ILE A 37 3.69 2.45 3.41
N GLU A 38 4.22 2.35 4.63
CA GLU A 38 5.00 1.20 5.10
C GLU A 38 4.18 -0.09 5.07
N SER A 39 2.93 -0.06 5.53
CA SER A 39 2.03 -1.23 5.47
C SER A 39 1.83 -1.73 4.04
N ARG A 40 1.68 -0.80 3.08
CA ARG A 40 1.56 -1.15 1.66
C ARG A 40 2.85 -1.72 1.10
N LEU A 41 4.00 -1.13 1.45
CA LEU A 41 5.32 -1.62 1.03
C LEU A 41 5.63 -3.00 1.61
N GLU A 42 5.24 -3.25 2.86
CA GLU A 42 5.44 -4.55 3.51
C GLU A 42 4.73 -5.66 2.74
N CYS A 43 3.50 -5.41 2.28
CA CYS A 43 2.86 -6.40 1.42
C CYS A 43 3.66 -6.70 0.14
N GLU A 44 4.23 -5.66 -0.48
CA GLU A 44 4.98 -5.82 -1.73
C GLU A 44 6.31 -6.55 -1.56
N ARG A 45 6.81 -6.66 -0.33
CA ARG A 45 7.99 -7.45 0.02
C ARG A 45 7.71 -8.95 0.06
N HIS A 46 6.46 -9.39 -0.10
CA HIS A 46 6.15 -10.79 -0.33
C HIS A 46 6.25 -11.15 -1.82
N CYS A 47 6.35 -12.45 -2.13
CA CYS A 47 6.15 -12.96 -3.47
C CYS A 47 4.68 -13.37 -3.65
N GLY A 48 3.99 -12.79 -4.64
CA GLY A 48 2.63 -13.18 -4.99
C GLY A 48 1.53 -12.52 -4.17
N ILE A 49 0.35 -13.15 -4.16
CA ILE A 49 -0.85 -12.62 -3.49
C ILE A 49 -0.74 -12.80 -1.99
N PHE A 50 -0.83 -11.69 -1.27
CA PHE A 50 -0.86 -11.66 0.19
C PHE A 50 -2.12 -10.93 0.68
N ARG A 51 -2.61 -11.28 1.87
CA ARG A 51 -3.74 -10.61 2.52
C ARG A 51 -3.30 -10.10 3.89
N TYR A 52 -3.68 -8.88 4.20
CA TYR A 52 -3.34 -8.23 5.45
C TYR A 52 -4.57 -7.61 6.09
N ASP A 53 -4.57 -7.45 7.40
CA ASP A 53 -5.62 -6.76 8.13
C ASP A 53 -5.52 -5.26 7.90
N ALA A 54 -6.63 -4.63 7.53
CA ALA A 54 -6.70 -3.21 7.25
C ALA A 54 -8.00 -2.58 7.76
N VAL A 55 -7.90 -1.35 8.24
CA VAL A 55 -9.05 -0.52 8.62
C VAL A 55 -9.25 0.57 7.59
N SER A 56 -10.49 0.74 7.14
CA SER A 56 -10.84 1.82 6.22
C SER A 56 -10.86 3.18 6.92
N CYS A 57 -10.13 4.16 6.41
CA CYS A 57 -10.14 5.53 6.94
C CYS A 57 -11.50 6.23 6.78
N MET A 58 -12.35 5.77 5.86
CA MET A 58 -13.62 6.44 5.54
C MET A 58 -14.79 5.97 6.39
N ASN A 59 -14.77 4.70 6.83
CA ASN A 59 -15.90 4.09 7.54
C ASN A 59 -15.49 3.18 8.70
N CYS A 60 -14.20 3.16 9.06
CA CYS A 60 -13.65 2.39 10.18
C CYS A 60 -13.88 0.86 10.12
N ASN A 61 -14.35 0.32 9.00
CA ASN A 61 -14.56 -1.12 8.86
C ASN A 61 -13.22 -1.85 8.76
N VAL A 62 -13.09 -2.92 9.54
CA VAL A 62 -12.01 -3.89 9.44
C VAL A 62 -12.23 -4.76 8.19
N SER A 63 -11.17 -4.98 7.43
CA SER A 63 -11.20 -5.78 6.21
C SER A 63 -9.88 -6.50 5.99
N ARG A 64 -9.88 -7.48 5.09
CA ARG A 64 -8.68 -8.22 4.66
C ARG A 64 -8.41 -8.04 3.17
N PRO A 65 -7.98 -6.84 2.72
CA PRO A 65 -7.57 -6.61 1.34
C PRO A 65 -6.49 -7.60 0.92
N ALA A 66 -6.47 -7.92 -0.37
CA ALA A 66 -5.32 -8.54 -0.99
C ALA A 66 -4.44 -7.49 -1.67
N CYS A 67 -3.19 -7.86 -1.86
CA CYS A 67 -2.16 -7.12 -2.58
C CYS A 67 -1.23 -8.14 -3.24
N PHE A 68 -0.42 -7.68 -4.20
CA PHE A 68 0.53 -8.52 -4.91
C PHE A 68 1.93 -7.96 -4.72
N GLY A 69 2.86 -8.81 -4.29
CA GLY A 69 4.26 -8.45 -4.17
C GLY A 69 5.13 -9.07 -5.25
N TYR A 70 6.18 -8.36 -5.60
CA TYR A 70 7.13 -8.72 -6.66
C TYR A 70 8.42 -9.34 -6.10
N ASN A 71 8.45 -9.65 -4.80
CA ASN A 71 9.68 -10.13 -4.16
C ASN A 71 9.88 -11.64 -4.34
N CYS A 72 9.83 -12.13 -5.56
CA CYS A 72 10.11 -13.52 -5.89
C CYS A 72 11.59 -13.70 -6.16
N GLU A 73 12.23 -14.67 -5.51
CA GLU A 73 13.67 -14.90 -5.58
C GLU A 73 14.09 -15.78 -6.76
N SER A 74 13.12 -16.47 -7.37
CA SER A 74 13.31 -17.38 -8.50
C SER A 74 12.21 -17.23 -9.56
N SER A 75 12.48 -17.73 -10.76
CA SER A 75 11.49 -17.83 -11.84
C SER A 75 10.32 -18.74 -11.45
N GLU A 76 10.59 -19.80 -10.70
CA GLU A 76 9.59 -20.76 -10.25
C GLU A 76 8.62 -20.11 -9.27
N GLU A 77 9.14 -19.34 -8.30
CA GLU A 77 8.32 -18.55 -7.38
C GLU A 77 7.50 -17.49 -8.11
N TRP A 78 8.09 -16.82 -9.10
CA TRP A 78 7.39 -15.81 -9.90
C TRP A 78 6.23 -16.41 -10.72
N GLU A 79 6.42 -17.56 -11.35
CA GLU A 79 5.36 -18.25 -12.07
C GLU A 79 4.24 -18.73 -11.13
N ALA A 80 4.58 -19.22 -9.94
CA ALA A 80 3.61 -19.58 -8.91
C ALA A 80 2.81 -18.35 -8.44
N ALA A 81 3.48 -17.22 -8.24
CA ALA A 81 2.86 -15.95 -7.88
C ALA A 81 1.86 -15.47 -8.94
N LEU A 82 2.25 -15.50 -10.22
CA LEU A 82 1.36 -15.13 -11.33
C LEU A 82 0.14 -16.05 -11.43
N LYS A 83 0.33 -17.36 -11.26
CA LYS A 83 -0.79 -18.30 -11.20
C LYS A 83 -1.75 -17.95 -10.06
N GLY A 84 -1.22 -17.69 -8.86
CA GLY A 84 -2.01 -17.28 -7.70
C GLY A 84 -2.76 -15.96 -7.91
N LEU A 85 -2.17 -14.99 -8.62
CA LEU A 85 -2.84 -13.76 -9.02
C LEU A 85 -4.04 -14.03 -9.92
N PHE A 86 -3.88 -14.86 -10.96
CA PHE A 86 -4.97 -15.16 -11.88
C PHE A 86 -6.10 -15.95 -11.21
N ASP A 87 -5.75 -16.91 -10.35
CA ASP A 87 -6.72 -17.64 -9.52
C ASP A 87 -7.49 -16.67 -8.59
N TYR A 88 -6.79 -15.69 -7.99
CA TYR A 88 -7.41 -14.65 -7.17
C TYR A 88 -8.37 -13.76 -7.98
N ILE A 89 -7.96 -13.28 -9.16
CA ILE A 89 -8.78 -12.45 -10.05
C ILE A 89 -10.07 -13.19 -10.45
N ASN A 90 -9.95 -14.45 -10.84
CA ASN A 90 -11.10 -15.29 -11.19
C ASN A 90 -12.06 -15.45 -10.00
N LYS A 91 -11.53 -15.65 -8.79
CA LYS A 91 -12.32 -15.79 -7.58
C LYS A 91 -13.07 -14.50 -7.20
N ILE A 92 -12.40 -13.35 -7.20
CA ILE A 92 -13.07 -12.09 -6.80
C ILE A 92 -14.16 -11.68 -7.77
N TYR A 93 -14.04 -12.06 -9.04
CA TYR A 93 -15.08 -11.83 -10.03
C TYR A 93 -16.35 -12.63 -9.72
N GLN A 94 -16.21 -13.92 -9.45
CA GLN A 94 -17.36 -14.79 -9.14
C GLN A 94 -18.08 -14.40 -7.85
N GLN A 95 -17.39 -13.74 -6.92
CA GLN A 95 -17.87 -13.50 -5.57
C GLN A 95 -18.28 -12.06 -5.28
N SER A 96 -18.00 -11.09 -6.17
CA SER A 96 -18.16 -9.67 -5.84
C SER A 96 -18.57 -8.80 -7.02
N ALA A 97 -19.70 -8.10 -6.87
CA ALA A 97 -20.08 -6.98 -7.74
C ALA A 97 -19.06 -5.82 -7.70
N ARG A 98 -18.13 -5.80 -6.73
CA ARG A 98 -17.08 -4.79 -6.57
C ARG A 98 -15.68 -5.31 -6.90
N TRP A 99 -15.57 -6.36 -7.71
CA TRP A 99 -14.28 -6.97 -8.09
C TRP A 99 -13.26 -5.95 -8.63
N LEU A 100 -13.71 -4.93 -9.37
CA LEU A 100 -12.83 -3.87 -9.91
C LEU A 100 -12.13 -3.06 -8.81
N VAL A 101 -12.80 -2.82 -7.67
CA VAL A 101 -12.19 -2.16 -6.51
C VAL A 101 -11.10 -3.03 -5.90
N ALA A 102 -11.32 -4.34 -5.84
CA ALA A 102 -10.31 -5.29 -5.36
C ALA A 102 -9.13 -5.42 -6.34
N LEU A 103 -9.39 -5.38 -7.65
CA LEU A 103 -8.36 -5.43 -8.68
C LEU A 103 -7.46 -4.18 -8.64
N ARG A 104 -8.05 -2.97 -8.55
CA ARG A 104 -7.29 -1.71 -8.48
C ARG A 104 -6.40 -1.55 -7.25
N ARG A 105 -6.58 -2.38 -6.22
CA ARG A 105 -5.67 -2.45 -5.06
C ARG A 105 -4.36 -3.17 -5.40
N ILE A 106 -4.35 -3.97 -6.46
CA ILE A 106 -3.15 -4.66 -6.92
C ILE A 106 -2.27 -3.65 -7.66
N PRO A 107 -0.99 -3.53 -7.29
CA PRO A 107 -0.01 -2.74 -8.03
C PRO A 107 -0.04 -3.06 -9.54
N GLY A 108 0.02 -2.03 -10.39
CA GLY A 108 -0.09 -2.17 -11.85
C GLY A 108 -1.54 -2.11 -12.38
N PHE A 109 -2.54 -2.45 -11.58
CA PHE A 109 -3.96 -2.42 -11.97
C PHE A 109 -4.71 -1.17 -11.52
N LEU A 110 -4.02 -0.18 -10.93
CA LEU A 110 -4.65 1.04 -10.40
C LEU A 110 -5.52 1.75 -11.44
N ASN A 111 -5.04 1.80 -12.69
CA ASN A 111 -5.69 2.47 -13.81
C ASN A 111 -6.52 1.51 -14.68
N CYS A 112 -6.78 0.29 -14.22
CA CYS A 112 -7.54 -0.70 -14.96
C CYS A 112 -8.96 -0.19 -15.25
N THR A 113 -9.36 -0.19 -16.52
CA THR A 113 -10.63 0.29 -17.07
C THR A 113 -11.61 -0.84 -17.43
N SER A 114 -11.20 -2.09 -17.28
CA SER A 114 -11.87 -3.28 -17.76
C SER A 114 -13.16 -3.48 -17.01
N THR A 115 -14.19 -3.81 -17.77
CA THR A 115 -15.54 -4.06 -17.26
C THR A 115 -15.79 -5.55 -17.00
N SER A 116 -14.90 -6.44 -17.43
CA SER A 116 -14.98 -7.88 -17.13
C SER A 116 -13.62 -8.61 -17.19
N PRO A 117 -13.42 -9.70 -16.43
CA PRO A 117 -12.20 -10.50 -16.53
C PRO A 117 -11.97 -11.12 -17.90
N ALA A 118 -13.03 -11.36 -18.69
CA ALA A 118 -12.90 -11.87 -20.05
C ALA A 118 -12.19 -10.89 -20.98
N MET A 119 -12.19 -9.59 -20.65
CA MET A 119 -11.43 -8.57 -21.36
C MET A 119 -9.97 -8.46 -20.89
N LEU A 120 -9.60 -9.13 -19.79
CA LEU A 120 -8.23 -9.14 -19.32
C LEU A 120 -7.37 -10.01 -20.22
N ASN A 121 -6.45 -9.38 -20.93
CA ASN A 121 -5.46 -10.10 -21.71
C ASN A 121 -4.36 -10.62 -20.77
N PHE A 122 -4.56 -11.81 -20.20
CA PHE A 122 -3.61 -12.42 -19.26
C PHE A 122 -2.20 -12.59 -19.84
N LYS A 123 -2.06 -12.76 -21.17
CA LYS A 123 -0.75 -12.81 -21.82
C LYS A 123 -0.02 -11.47 -21.73
N ARG A 124 -0.72 -10.36 -21.99
CA ARG A 124 -0.17 -9.00 -21.90
C ARG A 124 0.09 -8.59 -20.44
N ILE A 125 -0.81 -8.93 -19.54
CA ILE A 125 -0.64 -8.74 -18.10
C ILE A 125 0.62 -9.46 -17.62
N LYS A 126 0.77 -10.75 -17.95
CA LYS A 126 1.97 -11.53 -17.62
C LYS A 126 3.24 -10.86 -18.14
N ALA A 127 3.27 -10.42 -19.39
CA ALA A 127 4.43 -9.74 -19.96
C ALA A 127 4.81 -8.47 -19.20
N SER A 128 3.85 -7.57 -18.95
CA SER A 128 4.08 -6.30 -18.25
C SER A 128 4.50 -6.51 -16.79
N MET A 129 3.86 -7.46 -16.09
CA MET A 129 4.22 -7.78 -14.71
C MET A 129 5.61 -8.42 -14.64
N SER A 130 5.96 -9.32 -15.57
CA SER A 130 7.28 -9.94 -15.64
C SER A 130 8.37 -8.92 -15.91
N GLU A 131 8.14 -7.97 -16.82
CA GLU A 131 9.07 -6.86 -17.06
C GLU A 131 9.30 -6.04 -15.78
N THR A 132 8.22 -5.70 -15.07
CA THR A 132 8.28 -4.99 -13.79
C THR A 132 9.09 -5.76 -12.74
N TRP A 133 8.88 -7.07 -12.64
CA TRP A 133 9.63 -7.95 -11.74
C TRP A 133 11.12 -7.97 -12.07
N HIS A 134 11.49 -8.15 -13.34
CA HIS A 134 12.89 -8.13 -13.77
C HIS A 134 13.57 -6.79 -13.42
N ASN A 135 12.91 -5.66 -13.73
CA ASN A 135 13.43 -4.34 -13.40
C ASN A 135 13.62 -4.16 -11.88
N THR A 136 12.68 -4.67 -11.08
CA THR A 136 12.76 -4.62 -9.62
C THR A 136 13.91 -5.47 -9.08
N LEU A 137 14.11 -6.67 -9.61
CA LEU A 137 15.24 -7.54 -9.25
C LEU A 137 16.59 -6.89 -9.59
N VAL A 138 16.71 -6.31 -10.78
CA VAL A 138 17.92 -5.59 -11.20
C VAL A 138 18.21 -4.42 -10.26
N ASN A 139 17.21 -3.59 -9.99
CA ASN A 139 17.35 -2.44 -9.07
C ASN A 139 17.68 -2.87 -7.64
N ARG A 140 17.12 -3.98 -7.15
CA ARG A 140 17.41 -4.52 -5.81
C ARG A 140 18.88 -4.92 -5.69
N LYS A 141 19.44 -5.56 -6.72
CA LYS A 141 20.86 -5.97 -6.75
C LYS A 141 21.81 -4.76 -6.74
N THR A 142 21.41 -3.64 -7.34
CA THR A 142 22.27 -2.46 -7.46
C THR A 142 22.12 -1.45 -6.31
N THR A 143 20.92 -1.31 -5.73
CA THR A 143 20.61 -0.22 -4.79
C THR A 143 19.98 -0.67 -3.47
N GLY A 144 19.74 -1.97 -3.28
CA GLY A 144 18.97 -2.49 -2.16
C GLY A 144 17.47 -2.23 -2.30
N TRP A 145 16.71 -2.33 -1.21
CA TRP A 145 15.27 -2.09 -1.24
C TRP A 145 14.96 -0.58 -1.35
N PRO A 146 14.23 -0.14 -2.38
CA PRO A 146 13.86 1.26 -2.46
C PRO A 146 12.91 1.63 -1.30
N LYS A 147 13.19 2.79 -0.67
CA LYS A 147 12.35 3.34 0.42
C LYS A 147 10.95 3.76 -0.05
N TYR A 148 10.79 3.98 -1.35
CA TYR A 148 9.54 4.41 -1.97
C TYR A 148 9.29 3.62 -3.24
N ARG A 149 8.02 3.36 -3.53
CA ARG A 149 7.64 2.74 -4.79
C ARG A 149 7.89 3.74 -5.93
N ILE A 150 8.64 3.30 -6.93
CA ILE A 150 8.51 3.86 -8.28
C ILE A 150 7.35 3.09 -8.89
N PRO A 151 6.18 3.71 -9.13
CA PRO A 151 5.07 3.03 -9.79
C PRO A 151 5.58 2.40 -11.09
N PRO A 152 5.15 1.18 -11.46
CA PRO A 152 5.45 0.67 -12.79
C PRO A 152 5.04 1.74 -13.81
N THR A 153 5.99 2.18 -14.62
CA THR A 153 5.78 3.20 -15.66
C THR A 153 4.84 2.66 -16.74
N THR A 154 4.82 1.35 -16.93
CA THR A 154 3.88 0.63 -17.78
C THR A 154 2.56 0.44 -17.04
N VAL A 155 1.55 1.18 -17.49
CA VAL A 155 0.16 0.92 -17.14
C VAL A 155 -0.22 -0.42 -17.77
N ILE A 156 -0.67 -1.37 -16.94
CA ILE A 156 -1.24 -2.62 -17.45
C ILE A 156 -2.49 -2.21 -18.24
N ASP A 157 -2.48 -2.45 -19.55
CA ASP A 157 -3.65 -2.23 -20.40
C ASP A 157 -4.69 -3.27 -20.06
N CYS A 158 -5.52 -2.82 -19.15
CA CYS A 158 -6.77 -3.37 -18.73
C CYS A 158 -7.61 -2.18 -18.29
#